data_AF-A0A7H4P421-F1
#
_entry.id   AF-A0A7H4P421-F1
#
_cell.length_a   1.000
_cell.length_b   1.000
_cell.length_c   1.000
_cell.angle_alpha   90.00
_cell.angle_beta   90.00
_cell.angle_gamma   90.00
#
_symmetry.space_group_name_H-M   'P 1'
#
loop_
_entity.id
_entity.type
_entity.pdbx_description
1 polymer ?
#
loop_
_entity_poly.entity_id
_entity_poly.type
_entity_poly.pdbx_seq_one_letter_code
_entity_poly.pdbx_strand_id
1 'polypeptide(L)'
;MSNKRRVVPGVHPYDGPAGGWGALKATAIAVRTQMDALDAPATLLRTNQPDGFDCPGCAWPDKEHKSTFQFCENGAKAVTWEATSKRVTAEFLAANSVTSLLARSDFELEGYGRLTQPLAYDKASDTLRPVSWEAAFTRIGEVLRTLQPNEVEFYTSGRASNEVAWLFQLFAREYGYQ
;
A
#
# COMPACT_ATOMS: atom_id res chain seq x y z
N MET A 1 26.38 13.55 -26.81
CA MET A 1 25.19 12.76 -26.44
C MET A 1 24.25 13.67 -25.66
N SER A 2 23.12 14.09 -26.25
CA SER A 2 22.15 14.97 -25.59
C SER A 2 21.41 14.15 -24.54
N ASN A 3 21.71 14.40 -23.26
CA ASN A 3 21.08 13.75 -22.11
C ASN A 3 19.67 14.30 -21.90
N LYS A 4 18.75 14.02 -22.82
CA LYS A 4 17.33 14.37 -22.64
C LYS A 4 16.75 13.39 -21.63
N ARG A 5 16.73 13.79 -20.35
CA ARG A 5 16.00 13.09 -19.29
C ARG A 5 14.56 12.87 -19.75
N ARG A 6 14.07 11.64 -19.65
CA ARG A 6 12.67 11.29 -19.89
C ARG A 6 11.77 12.23 -19.09
N VAL A 7 10.86 12.93 -19.77
CA VAL A 7 9.84 13.75 -19.11
C VAL A 7 8.85 12.78 -18.47
N VAL A 8 8.81 12.76 -17.15
CA VAL A 8 7.82 12.00 -16.38
C VAL A 8 6.72 12.98 -15.98
N PRO A 9 5.44 12.73 -16.37
CA PRO A 9 4.33 13.59 -15.96
C PRO A 9 4.31 13.80 -14.44
N GLY A 10 4.12 15.04 -14.00
CA GLY A 10 4.12 15.41 -12.58
C GLY A 10 5.51 15.55 -11.94
N VAL A 11 6.60 15.21 -12.64
CA VAL A 11 7.98 15.44 -12.17
C VAL A 11 8.51 16.73 -12.77
N HIS A 12 8.78 17.70 -11.92
CA HIS A 12 9.27 19.02 -12.31
C HIS A 12 10.48 19.40 -11.44
N PRO A 13 11.38 20.27 -11.94
CA PRO A 13 12.43 20.84 -11.11
C PRO A 13 11.83 21.48 -9.84
N TYR A 14 12.47 21.24 -8.70
CA TYR A 14 12.09 21.81 -7.42
C TYR A 14 13.31 22.52 -6.83
N ASP A 15 13.23 23.84 -6.77
CA ASP A 15 14.35 24.70 -6.33
C ASP A 15 14.34 24.96 -4.81
N GLY A 16 13.36 24.38 -4.11
CA GLY A 16 13.25 24.49 -2.66
C GLY A 16 14.12 23.45 -1.91
N PRO A 17 14.32 23.63 -0.60
CA PRO A 17 14.98 22.63 0.22
C PRO A 17 14.15 21.34 0.31
N ALA A 18 14.83 20.20 0.39
CA ALA A 18 14.20 18.87 0.49
C ALA A 18 13.34 18.68 1.77
N GLY A 19 13.55 19.53 2.78
CA GLY A 19 12.70 19.66 3.96
C GLY A 19 12.37 21.13 4.23
N GLY A 20 11.38 21.39 5.10
CA GLY A 20 10.95 22.75 5.45
C GLY A 20 9.48 23.00 5.10
N TRP A 21 9.13 24.25 4.78
CA TRP A 21 7.73 24.66 4.60
C TRP A 21 6.98 23.90 3.49
N GLY A 22 7.66 23.58 2.39
CA GLY A 22 7.09 22.76 1.32
C GLY A 22 6.71 21.36 1.80
N ALA A 23 7.60 20.71 2.53
CA ALA A 23 7.40 19.39 3.12
C ALA A 23 6.28 19.37 4.18
N LEU A 24 6.23 20.40 5.03
CA LEU A 24 5.17 20.58 6.02
C LEU A 24 3.81 20.78 5.34
N LYS A 25 3.74 21.62 4.30
CA LYS A 25 2.52 21.82 3.51
C LYS A 25 2.06 20.53 2.85
N ALA A 26 2.98 19.79 2.23
CA ALA A 26 2.67 18.52 1.58
C ALA A 26 2.17 17.46 2.57
N THR A 27 2.77 17.39 3.76
CA THR A 27 2.31 16.53 4.86
C THR A 27 0.91 16.91 5.33
N ALA A 28 0.64 18.21 5.53
CA ALA A 28 -0.67 18.70 5.94
C ALA A 28 -1.76 18.40 4.89
N ILE A 29 -1.43 18.51 3.60
CA ILE A 29 -2.34 18.12 2.51
C ILE A 29 -2.64 16.61 2.58
N ALA A 30 -1.62 15.78 2.77
CA ALA A 30 -1.80 14.33 2.87
C ALA A 30 -2.69 13.95 4.07
N VAL A 31 -2.42 14.50 5.25
CA VAL A 31 -3.26 14.34 6.45
C VAL A 31 -4.69 14.70 6.12
N ARG A 32 -4.95 15.92 5.63
CA ARG A 32 -6.31 16.40 5.34
C ARG A 32 -7.06 15.56 4.31
N THR A 33 -6.34 14.98 3.34
CA THR A 33 -6.96 14.30 2.19
C THR A 33 -7.18 12.81 2.40
N GLN A 34 -6.44 12.18 3.32
CA GLN A 34 -6.48 10.73 3.52
C GLN A 34 -6.92 10.34 4.92
N MET A 35 -6.39 10.96 5.97
CA MET A 35 -6.62 10.56 7.35
C MET A 35 -7.59 11.53 8.06
N ASP A 36 -8.22 11.08 9.15
CA ASP A 36 -8.91 12.02 10.04
C ASP A 36 -7.87 12.98 10.67
N ALA A 37 -8.10 14.28 10.52
CA ALA A 37 -7.19 15.30 11.03
C ALA A 37 -7.09 15.28 12.57
N LEU A 38 -8.09 14.75 13.28
CA LEU A 38 -8.09 14.62 14.74
C LEU A 38 -7.19 13.47 15.20
N ASP A 39 -7.14 12.37 14.45
CA ASP A 39 -6.32 11.19 14.77
C ASP A 39 -4.86 11.35 14.33
N ALA A 40 -4.60 12.28 13.41
CA ALA A 40 -3.30 12.49 12.80
C ALA A 40 -2.16 12.76 13.79
N PRO A 41 -2.30 13.67 14.78
CA PRO A 41 -1.21 13.96 15.71
C PRO A 41 -0.85 12.75 16.57
N ALA A 42 -1.85 12.06 17.11
CA ALA A 42 -1.64 10.88 17.94
C ALA A 42 -0.96 9.74 17.15
N THR A 43 -1.39 9.52 15.91
CA THR A 43 -0.82 8.49 15.04
C THR A 43 0.62 8.81 14.64
N LEU A 44 0.88 10.02 14.17
CA LEU A 44 2.22 10.43 13.71
C LEU A 44 3.23 10.52 14.85
N LEU A 45 2.82 10.93 16.05
CA LEU A 45 3.70 10.99 17.22
C LEU A 45 4.09 9.59 17.74
N ARG A 46 3.35 8.54 17.38
CA ARG A 46 3.71 7.14 17.69
C ARG A 46 4.59 6.49 16.63
N THR A 47 4.80 7.13 15.49
CA THR A 47 5.69 6.59 14.45
C THR A 47 7.15 6.61 14.92
N ASN A 48 7.83 5.47 14.81
CA ASN A 48 9.23 5.24 15.21
C ASN A 48 9.51 5.61 16.68
N GLN A 49 8.55 5.31 17.56
CA GLN A 49 8.70 5.43 19.01
C GLN A 49 8.78 4.05 19.65
N PRO A 50 9.43 3.91 20.84
CA PRO A 50 9.59 2.62 21.52
C PRO A 50 8.29 1.84 21.77
N ASP A 51 7.23 2.54 22.20
CA ASP A 51 5.89 1.96 22.41
C ASP A 51 4.94 2.26 21.24
N GLY A 52 5.54 2.52 20.08
CA GLY A 52 4.91 2.95 18.85
C GLY A 52 4.88 1.87 17.78
N PHE A 53 5.08 2.29 16.53
CA PHE A 53 5.20 1.40 15.39
C PHE A 53 6.22 1.94 14.39
N ASP A 54 6.83 1.06 13.62
CA ASP A 54 7.81 1.44 12.62
C ASP A 54 7.15 2.01 11.36
N CYS A 55 7.72 3.08 10.83
CA CYS A 55 7.25 3.73 9.63
C CYS A 55 7.31 2.75 8.44
N PRO A 56 6.17 2.42 7.78
CA PRO A 56 6.16 1.47 6.68
C PRO A 56 6.73 2.04 5.38
N GLY A 57 6.99 3.35 5.34
CA GLY A 57 7.40 4.06 4.12
C GLY A 57 8.91 4.14 3.87
N CYS A 58 9.76 3.99 4.90
CA CYS A 58 11.20 4.18 4.76
C CYS A 58 11.97 3.34 5.79
N ALA A 59 13.02 2.64 5.35
CA ALA A 59 13.96 1.90 6.19
C ALA A 59 14.96 2.83 6.88
N TRP A 60 14.47 3.82 7.62
CA TRP A 60 15.34 4.69 8.41
C TRP A 60 15.80 3.92 9.65
N PRO A 61 17.12 3.82 9.91
CA PRO A 61 17.61 3.12 11.08
C PRO A 61 17.18 3.83 12.36
N ASP A 62 16.84 3.06 13.38
CA ASP A 62 16.54 3.60 14.69
C ASP A 62 17.70 4.43 15.21
N LYS A 63 17.40 5.66 15.63
CA LYS A 63 18.42 6.53 16.22
C LYS A 63 18.73 6.08 17.64
N GLU A 64 19.99 6.19 18.05
CA GLU A 64 20.39 6.00 19.45
C GLU A 64 19.71 6.99 20.42
N HIS A 65 19.19 8.12 19.93
CA HIS A 65 18.53 9.15 20.72
C HIS A 65 17.09 9.42 20.24
N LYS A 66 16.18 9.54 21.21
CA LYS A 66 14.75 9.73 20.99
C LYS A 66 14.44 11.20 20.64
N SER A 67 13.82 11.42 19.49
CA SER A 67 13.20 12.69 19.11
C SER A 67 11.68 12.58 19.24
N THR A 68 11.01 13.70 19.57
CA THR A 68 9.54 13.78 19.56
C THR A 68 8.97 13.57 18.16
N PHE A 69 9.72 13.98 17.12
CA PHE A 69 9.38 13.77 15.72
C PHE A 69 10.41 12.84 15.08
N GLN A 70 10.00 11.61 14.75
CA GLN A 70 10.84 10.58 14.14
C GLN A 70 10.29 10.12 12.78
N PHE A 71 9.71 11.04 12.01
CA PHE A 71 9.23 10.76 10.65
C PHE A 71 9.66 11.87 9.69
N CYS A 72 9.86 11.50 8.43
CA CYS A 72 10.03 12.46 7.33
C CYS A 72 8.69 12.71 6.63
N GLU A 73 8.65 13.65 5.68
CA GLU A 73 7.45 13.94 4.87
C GLU A 73 6.85 12.67 4.24
N ASN A 74 7.69 11.85 3.59
CA ASN A 74 7.23 10.64 2.91
C ASN A 74 6.78 9.57 3.90
N GLY A 75 7.40 9.51 5.08
CA GLY A 75 6.96 8.63 6.17
C GLY A 75 5.59 9.03 6.69
N ALA A 76 5.40 10.33 6.96
CA ALA A 76 4.10 10.85 7.36
C ALA A 76 3.02 10.59 6.30
N LYS A 77 3.33 10.81 5.01
CA LYS A 77 2.42 10.48 3.91
C LYS A 77 2.08 8.99 3.90
N ALA A 78 3.06 8.09 3.99
CA ALA A 78 2.81 6.65 4.01
C ALA A 78 1.85 6.27 5.16
N VAL A 79 2.10 6.78 6.37
CA VAL A 79 1.22 6.58 7.52
C VAL A 79 -0.19 7.13 7.27
N THR A 80 -0.32 8.32 6.66
CA THR A 80 -1.64 8.90 6.36
C THR A 80 -2.45 8.08 5.34
N TRP A 81 -1.77 7.45 4.38
CA TRP A 81 -2.41 6.56 3.41
C TRP A 81 -2.81 5.23 4.04
N GLU A 82 -1.98 4.68 4.92
CA GLU A 82 -2.34 3.47 5.68
C GLU A 82 -3.53 3.72 6.62
N ALA A 83 -3.53 4.86 7.32
CA ALA A 83 -4.57 5.29 8.25
C ALA A 83 -5.77 5.98 7.58
N THR A 84 -5.90 5.88 6.25
CA THR A 84 -6.98 6.54 5.53
C THR A 84 -8.35 6.12 6.05
N SER A 85 -9.34 7.02 6.06
CA SER A 85 -10.74 6.68 6.39
C SER A 85 -11.55 6.20 5.17
N LYS A 86 -11.01 6.38 3.95
CA LYS A 86 -11.69 5.98 2.71
C LYS A 86 -11.71 4.48 2.55
N ARG A 87 -12.82 3.97 2.02
CA ARG A 87 -13.06 2.55 1.77
C ARG A 87 -13.63 2.38 0.39
N VAL A 88 -13.08 1.40 -0.34
CA VAL A 88 -13.66 0.97 -1.60
C VAL A 88 -14.86 0.10 -1.29
N THR A 89 -16.06 0.59 -1.59
CA THR A 89 -17.32 -0.10 -1.25
C THR A 89 -17.72 -1.11 -2.32
N ALA A 90 -18.67 -2.00 -2.00
CA ALA A 90 -19.23 -2.93 -2.97
C ALA A 90 -19.93 -2.22 -4.13
N GLU A 91 -20.60 -1.09 -3.85
CA GLU A 91 -21.28 -0.27 -4.85
C GLU A 91 -20.27 0.38 -5.81
N PHE A 92 -19.14 0.86 -5.29
CA PHE A 92 -18.06 1.38 -6.13
C PHE A 92 -17.53 0.29 -7.08
N LEU A 93 -17.26 -0.90 -6.57
CA LEU A 93 -16.73 -2.01 -7.38
C LEU A 93 -17.74 -2.50 -8.43
N ALA A 94 -19.03 -2.48 -8.11
CA ALA A 94 -20.09 -2.82 -9.07
C ALA A 94 -20.26 -1.75 -10.16
N ALA A 95 -19.99 -0.48 -9.86
CA ALA A 95 -20.10 0.63 -10.79
C ALA A 95 -18.86 0.85 -11.68
N ASN A 96 -17.71 0.24 -11.33
CA ASN A 96 -16.45 0.45 -12.03
C ASN A 96 -15.92 -0.88 -12.57
N SER A 97 -15.83 -0.98 -13.90
CA SER A 97 -15.22 -2.13 -14.54
C SER A 97 -13.71 -2.19 -14.29
N VAL A 98 -13.12 -3.38 -14.28
CA VAL A 98 -11.67 -3.57 -14.16
C VAL A 98 -10.95 -2.87 -15.31
N THR A 99 -11.48 -2.95 -16.53
CA THR A 99 -10.94 -2.21 -17.68
C THR A 99 -10.88 -0.70 -17.42
N SER A 100 -11.92 -0.11 -16.82
CA SER A 100 -11.93 1.32 -16.50
C SER A 100 -10.96 1.70 -15.38
N LEU A 101 -10.76 0.80 -14.41
CA LEU A 101 -9.81 1.00 -13.31
C LEU A 101 -8.36 0.90 -13.80
N LEU A 102 -8.06 0.01 -14.75
CA LEU A 102 -6.73 -0.12 -15.36
C LEU A 102 -6.28 1.14 -16.13
N ALA A 103 -7.22 1.99 -16.53
CA ALA A 103 -6.92 3.27 -17.19
C ALA A 103 -6.60 4.41 -16.20
N ARG A 104 -6.74 4.18 -14.88
CA ARG A 104 -6.47 5.16 -13.84
C ARG A 104 -5.00 5.15 -13.45
N SER A 105 -4.50 6.29 -12.97
CA SER A 105 -3.17 6.35 -12.37
C SER A 105 -3.13 5.68 -11.00
N ASP A 106 -1.96 5.20 -10.59
CA ASP A 106 -1.74 4.62 -9.26
C ASP A 106 -2.20 5.57 -8.13
N PHE A 107 -2.01 6.88 -8.31
CA PHE A 107 -2.44 7.90 -7.35
C PHE A 107 -3.97 7.99 -7.25
N GLU A 108 -4.68 7.90 -8.37
CA GLU A 108 -6.15 7.86 -8.37
C GLU A 108 -6.67 6.57 -7.72
N LEU A 109 -6.06 5.42 -8.06
CA LEU A 109 -6.44 4.11 -7.53
C LEU A 109 -6.29 4.05 -6.02
N GLU A 110 -5.14 4.46 -5.50
CA GLU A 110 -4.92 4.56 -4.05
C GLU A 110 -5.93 5.52 -3.41
N GLY A 111 -6.25 6.62 -4.11
CA GLY A 111 -7.19 7.66 -3.69
C GLY A 111 -8.62 7.20 -3.42
N TYR A 112 -9.04 6.05 -3.98
CA TYR A 112 -10.36 5.47 -3.75
C TYR A 112 -10.49 4.82 -2.35
N GLY A 113 -9.37 4.50 -1.70
CA GLY A 113 -9.32 3.99 -0.33
C GLY A 113 -9.04 2.50 -0.23
N ARG A 114 -9.21 1.95 0.98
CA ARG A 114 -8.80 0.57 1.30
C ARG A 114 -9.80 -0.47 0.80
N LEU A 115 -9.27 -1.59 0.30
CA LEU A 115 -10.01 -2.84 0.17
C LEU A 115 -10.21 -3.44 1.57
N THR A 116 -11.46 -3.77 1.91
CA THR A 116 -11.82 -4.27 3.26
C THR A 116 -12.31 -5.71 3.27
N GLN A 117 -12.46 -6.32 2.10
CA GLN A 117 -12.96 -7.67 1.96
C GLN A 117 -12.33 -8.33 0.72
N PRO A 118 -12.22 -9.68 0.71
CA PRO A 118 -11.77 -10.41 -0.47
C PRO A 118 -12.68 -10.15 -1.67
N LEU A 119 -12.07 -10.11 -2.86
CA LEU A 119 -12.77 -9.85 -4.11
C LEU A 119 -12.51 -10.98 -5.09
N ALA A 120 -13.50 -11.27 -5.93
CA ALA A 120 -13.38 -12.16 -7.08
C ALA A 120 -13.74 -11.39 -8.36
N TYR A 121 -12.95 -11.58 -9.41
CA TYR A 121 -13.26 -11.03 -10.72
C TYR A 121 -14.42 -11.79 -11.39
N ASP A 122 -15.41 -11.03 -11.86
CA ASP A 122 -16.52 -11.52 -12.69
C ASP A 122 -16.30 -11.08 -14.14
N LYS A 123 -15.96 -12.06 -14.99
CA LYS A 123 -15.67 -11.84 -16.41
C LYS A 123 -16.91 -11.38 -17.20
N ALA A 124 -18.12 -11.77 -16.79
CA ALA A 124 -19.33 -11.44 -17.54
C ALA A 124 -19.68 -9.95 -17.43
N SER A 125 -19.47 -9.36 -16.26
CA SER A 125 -19.69 -7.93 -16.02
C SER A 125 -18.42 -7.08 -16.06
N ASP A 126 -17.24 -7.69 -16.18
CA ASP A 126 -15.93 -7.05 -16.07
C ASP A 126 -15.74 -6.28 -14.75
N THR A 127 -16.22 -6.81 -13.63
CA THR A 127 -16.18 -6.14 -12.31
C THR A 127 -15.60 -7.03 -11.23
N LEU A 128 -15.07 -6.44 -10.16
CA LEU A 128 -14.72 -7.15 -8.95
C LEU A 128 -15.93 -7.26 -8.02
N ARG A 129 -16.20 -8.46 -7.51
CA ARG A 129 -17.31 -8.73 -6.57
C ARG A 129 -16.79 -9.17 -5.22
N PRO A 130 -17.36 -8.66 -4.11
CA PRO A 130 -17.05 -9.16 -2.78
C PRO A 130 -17.34 -10.65 -2.62
N VAL A 131 -16.45 -11.36 -1.93
CA VAL A 131 -16.64 -12.75 -1.51
C VAL A 131 -16.23 -12.91 -0.04
N SER A 132 -16.72 -13.95 0.62
CA SER A 132 -16.27 -14.26 1.98
C SER A 132 -14.82 -14.73 2.00
N TRP A 133 -14.15 -14.59 3.14
CA TRP A 133 -12.81 -15.14 3.36
C TRP A 133 -12.77 -16.66 3.14
N GLU A 134 -13.78 -17.39 3.62
CA GLU A 134 -13.89 -18.84 3.42
C GLU A 134 -13.98 -19.20 1.92
N ALA A 135 -14.79 -18.48 1.15
CA ALA A 135 -14.92 -18.71 -0.29
C ALA A 135 -13.61 -18.38 -1.03
N ALA A 136 -12.93 -17.30 -0.65
CA ALA A 136 -11.65 -16.92 -1.22
C ALA A 136 -10.57 -18.00 -0.96
N PHE A 137 -10.40 -18.41 0.30
CA PHE A 137 -9.41 -19.43 0.65
C PHE A 137 -9.72 -20.80 0.04
N THR A 138 -10.99 -21.21 0.04
CA THR A 138 -11.41 -22.47 -0.59
C THR A 138 -11.05 -22.48 -2.07
N ARG A 139 -11.43 -21.42 -2.81
CA ARG A 139 -11.15 -21.30 -4.24
C ARG A 139 -9.64 -21.26 -4.55
N ILE A 140 -8.87 -20.49 -3.78
CA ILE A 140 -7.40 -20.43 -3.93
C ILE A 140 -6.81 -21.83 -3.72
N GLY A 141 -7.22 -22.52 -2.65
CA GLY A 141 -6.73 -23.87 -2.35
C GLY A 141 -7.13 -24.90 -3.40
N GLU A 142 -8.34 -24.82 -3.96
CA GLU A 142 -8.80 -25.69 -5.04
C GLU A 142 -7.92 -25.56 -6.28
N VAL A 143 -7.63 -24.33 -6.72
CA VAL A 143 -6.77 -24.08 -7.87
C VAL A 143 -5.33 -24.53 -7.61
N LEU A 144 -4.77 -24.18 -6.45
CA LEU A 144 -3.41 -24.56 -6.11
C LEU A 144 -3.22 -26.08 -6.04
N ARG A 145 -4.22 -26.85 -5.60
CA ARG A 145 -4.11 -28.33 -5.57
C ARG A 145 -4.06 -28.98 -6.96
N THR A 146 -4.45 -28.27 -8.03
CA THR A 146 -4.38 -28.82 -9.40
C THR A 146 -3.07 -28.55 -10.11
N LEU A 147 -2.22 -27.67 -9.58
CA LEU A 147 -0.97 -27.23 -10.20
C LEU A 147 0.22 -27.97 -9.59
N GLN A 148 1.24 -28.21 -10.41
CA GLN A 148 2.54 -28.70 -9.95
C GLN A 148 3.38 -27.54 -9.40
N PRO A 149 4.36 -27.79 -8.50
CA PRO A 149 5.14 -26.73 -7.88
C PRO A 149 5.87 -25.81 -8.86
N ASN A 150 6.31 -26.34 -10.01
CA ASN A 150 6.99 -25.58 -11.07
C ASN A 150 6.04 -24.77 -11.97
N GLU A 151 4.72 -24.83 -11.74
CA GLU A 151 3.69 -24.05 -12.44
C GLU A 151 3.20 -22.85 -11.61
N VAL A 152 3.71 -22.67 -10.40
CA VAL A 152 3.26 -21.63 -9.45
C VAL A 152 4.44 -20.73 -9.08
N GLU A 153 4.24 -19.42 -9.17
CA GLU A 153 5.20 -18.42 -8.70
C GLU A 153 4.68 -17.73 -7.44
N PHE A 154 5.50 -17.70 -6.38
CA PHE A 154 5.20 -17.01 -5.14
C PHE A 154 5.97 -15.70 -5.06
N TYR A 155 5.28 -14.58 -5.30
CA TYR A 155 5.87 -13.24 -5.26
C TYR A 155 5.42 -12.46 -4.03
N THR A 156 6.37 -11.80 -3.36
CA THR A 156 6.11 -10.85 -2.27
C THR A 156 6.95 -9.58 -2.47
N SER A 157 6.65 -8.53 -1.71
CA SER A 157 7.38 -7.26 -1.77
C SER A 157 8.21 -7.02 -0.51
N GLY A 158 9.23 -6.17 -0.61
CA GLY A 158 10.01 -5.71 0.55
C GLY A 158 9.23 -4.84 1.55
N ARG A 159 7.93 -4.62 1.34
CA ARG A 159 7.03 -4.00 2.32
C ARG A 159 6.33 -5.01 3.24
N ALA A 160 6.36 -6.30 2.91
CA ALA A 160 5.85 -7.32 3.83
C ALA A 160 6.73 -7.35 5.09
N SER A 161 6.12 -7.56 6.26
CA SER A 161 6.89 -7.75 7.48
C SER A 161 7.73 -9.02 7.39
N ASN A 162 8.80 -9.10 8.18
CA ASN A 162 9.67 -10.28 8.19
C ASN A 162 8.90 -11.56 8.56
N GLU A 163 7.94 -11.45 9.46
CA GLU A 163 7.08 -12.55 9.90
C GLU A 163 6.16 -13.02 8.76
N VAL A 164 5.52 -12.09 8.05
CA VAL A 164 4.66 -12.41 6.90
C VAL A 164 5.48 -13.03 5.77
N ALA A 165 6.64 -12.45 5.47
CA ALA A 165 7.54 -12.97 4.45
C ALA A 165 8.06 -14.37 4.79
N TRP A 166 8.38 -14.63 6.06
CA TRP A 166 8.79 -15.95 6.55
C TRP A 166 7.66 -16.97 6.39
N LEU A 167 6.43 -16.65 6.82
CA LEU A 167 5.28 -17.54 6.70
C LEU A 167 4.95 -17.85 5.25
N PHE A 168 4.99 -16.84 4.38
CA PHE A 168 4.72 -17.00 2.96
C PHE A 168 5.80 -17.85 2.26
N GLN A 169 7.07 -17.66 2.64
CA GLN A 169 8.16 -18.50 2.16
C GLN A 169 8.01 -19.96 2.61
N LEU A 170 7.65 -20.20 3.88
CA LEU A 170 7.41 -21.56 4.35
C LEU A 170 6.27 -22.22 3.58
N PHE A 171 5.16 -21.50 3.37
CA PHE A 171 4.05 -22.01 2.57
C PHE A 171 4.50 -22.42 1.16
N ALA A 172 5.30 -21.59 0.48
CA ALA A 172 5.85 -21.92 -0.83
C ALA A 172 6.74 -23.18 -0.80
N ARG A 173 7.59 -23.32 0.23
CA ARG A 173 8.45 -24.50 0.41
C ARG A 173 7.64 -25.78 0.67
N GLU A 174 6.64 -25.72 1.55
CA GLU A 174 5.74 -26.85 1.82
C GLU A 174 4.88 -27.22 0.61
N TYR A 175 4.56 -26.24 -0.23
CA TYR A 175 3.91 -26.48 -1.52
C TYR A 175 4.81 -27.25 -2.51
N GLY A 176 6.13 -27.28 -2.28
CA GLY A 176 7.11 -28.00 -3.11
C GLY A 176 8.06 -27.10 -3.90
N TYR A 177 8.07 -25.79 -3.62
CA TYR A 177 8.97 -24.83 -4.25
C TYR A 177 10.37 -24.96 -3.60
N GLN A 178 11.40 -25.32 -4.39
CA GLN A 178 12.80 -25.43 -3.96
C GLN A 178 13.68 -24.40 -4.64
#